data_AF-A0A6N7AKH8-F1
#
_entry.id   AF-A0A6N7AKH8-F1
#
_cell.length_a   1.000
_cell.length_b   1.000
_cell.length_c   1.000
_cell.angle_alpha   90.00
_cell.angle_beta   90.00
_cell.angle_gamma   90.00
#
_symmetry.space_group_name_H-M   'P 1'
#
loop_
_entity.id
_entity.type
_entity.pdbx_description
1 polymer ?
#
loop_
_entity_poly.entity_id
_entity_poly.type
_entity_poly.pdbx_seq_one_letter_code
_entity_poly.pdbx_strand_id
1 'polypeptide(L)'
;MGACDVIGMTNMPEAKLAREAELCYATVGMVTDYDCWHPGHDHVSVENIIAVLHHNADTARALVRRVVPRLPGAGICPHGCQNALDHAIITAPDRRDPVLVRKLAAVAGRVLGGELE
;
A
#
# COMPACT_ATOMS: atom_id res chain seq x y z
N MET A 1 8.40 10.29 -22.67
CA MET A 1 7.57 9.28 -21.96
C MET A 1 8.20 9.06 -20.59
N GLY A 2 7.40 9.04 -19.53
CA GLY A 2 7.91 8.81 -18.16
C GLY A 2 8.54 7.43 -18.06
N ALA A 3 9.64 7.30 -17.32
CA ALA A 3 10.30 6.03 -17.06
C ALA A 3 9.45 5.22 -16.06
N CYS A 4 8.49 4.45 -16.58
CA CYS A 4 7.69 3.50 -15.81
C CYS A 4 8.04 2.08 -16.26
N ASP A 5 8.42 1.22 -15.32
CA ASP A 5 8.86 -0.15 -15.62
C ASP A 5 7.73 -1.19 -15.55
N VAL A 6 6.70 -0.92 -14.73
CA VAL A 6 5.54 -1.79 -14.53
C VAL A 6 4.25 -0.98 -14.45
N ILE A 7 3.14 -1.59 -14.84
CA ILE A 7 1.80 -0.99 -14.77
C ILE A 7 0.85 -1.87 -13.95
N GLY A 8 -0.02 -1.22 -13.18
CA GLY A 8 -1.06 -1.85 -12.37
C GLY A 8 -2.14 -0.84 -12.00
N MET A 9 -3.30 -1.33 -11.54
CA MET A 9 -4.49 -0.49 -11.34
C MET A 9 -4.92 -0.33 -9.86
N THR A 10 -4.17 -0.90 -8.91
CA THR A 10 -4.62 -1.05 -7.52
C THR A 10 -3.79 -0.30 -6.48
N ASN A 11 -2.46 -0.17 -6.68
CA ASN A 11 -1.58 0.43 -5.66
C ASN A 11 -1.82 1.93 -5.41
N MET A 12 -2.47 2.63 -6.33
CA MET A 12 -2.99 3.98 -6.08
C MET A 12 -4.52 3.95 -6.14
N PRO A 13 -5.22 4.49 -5.13
CA PRO A 13 -4.73 5.31 -4.00
C PRO A 13 -4.26 4.53 -2.76
N GLU A 14 -4.20 3.18 -2.79
CA GLU A 14 -3.90 2.36 -1.62
C GLU A 14 -2.63 2.79 -0.86
N ALA A 15 -1.52 3.06 -1.56
CA ALA A 15 -0.27 3.50 -0.96
C ALA A 15 -0.39 4.84 -0.21
N LYS A 16 -1.24 5.76 -0.70
CA LYS A 16 -1.53 7.03 -0.02
C LYS A 16 -2.33 6.80 1.25
N LEU A 17 -3.35 5.96 1.18
CA LEU A 17 -4.18 5.63 2.34
C LEU A 17 -3.36 4.90 3.42
N ALA A 18 -2.47 4.00 3.03
CA ALA A 18 -1.56 3.34 3.96
C ALA A 18 -0.61 4.34 4.64
N ARG A 19 -0.13 5.35 3.90
CA ARG A 19 0.68 6.45 4.46
C ARG A 19 -0.12 7.33 5.41
N GLU A 20 -1.37 7.66 5.08
CA GLU A 20 -2.28 8.40 5.97
C GLU A 20 -2.64 7.59 7.23
N ALA A 21 -2.65 6.27 7.14
CA ALA A 21 -2.81 5.37 8.28
C ALA A 21 -1.51 5.08 9.05
N GLU A 22 -0.40 5.74 8.68
CA GLU A 22 0.93 5.57 9.30
C GLU A 22 1.47 4.12 9.26
N LEU A 23 1.08 3.37 8.22
CA LEU A 23 1.52 2.00 8.00
C LEU A 23 2.81 1.95 7.18
N CYS A 24 3.70 1.02 7.53
CA CYS A 24 4.80 0.65 6.63
C CYS A 24 4.23 -0.10 5.43
N TYR A 25 4.36 0.47 4.24
CA TYR A 25 3.79 -0.07 3.01
C TYR A 25 4.87 -0.36 1.97
N ALA A 26 4.78 -1.51 1.32
CA ALA A 26 5.63 -1.90 0.21
C ALA A 26 4.82 -2.72 -0.80
N THR A 27 5.17 -2.58 -2.08
CA THR A 27 4.52 -3.29 -3.18
C THR A 27 5.43 -4.38 -3.72
N VAL A 28 4.85 -5.56 -3.99
CA VAL A 28 5.49 -6.61 -4.79
C VAL A 28 4.69 -6.74 -6.10
N GLY A 29 5.20 -6.13 -7.17
CA GLY A 29 4.59 -6.22 -8.49
C GLY A 29 4.93 -7.56 -9.15
N MET A 30 3.92 -8.40 -9.34
CA MET A 30 4.07 -9.70 -10.01
C MET A 30 3.73 -9.53 -11.50
N VAL A 31 4.76 -9.56 -12.37
CA VAL A 31 4.58 -9.38 -13.82
C VAL A 31 3.76 -10.53 -14.39
N THR A 32 2.67 -10.20 -15.08
CA THR A 32 1.79 -11.18 -15.74
C THR A 32 2.01 -11.26 -17.24
N ASP A 33 2.37 -10.14 -17.86
CA ASP A 33 2.52 -9.97 -19.30
C ASP A 33 3.25 -8.64 -19.59
N TYR A 34 3.47 -8.35 -20.87
CA TYR A 34 4.18 -7.16 -21.34
C TYR A 34 3.23 -6.03 -21.78
N ASP A 35 1.96 -6.03 -21.34
CA ASP A 35 0.94 -5.09 -21.78
C ASP A 35 0.87 -5.03 -23.33
N CYS A 36 0.34 -3.95 -23.91
CA CYS A 36 0.14 -3.82 -25.35
C CYS A 36 1.34 -3.22 -26.14
N TRP A 37 2.48 -2.97 -25.49
CA TRP A 37 3.59 -2.22 -26.10
C TRP A 37 4.65 -3.09 -26.81
N HIS A 38 4.67 -4.41 -26.57
CA HIS A 38 5.71 -5.29 -27.11
C HIS A 38 5.34 -5.85 -28.51
N PRO A 39 6.00 -5.39 -29.61
CA PRO A 39 5.71 -5.88 -30.95
C PRO A 39 6.13 -7.36 -31.08
N GLY A 40 5.19 -8.22 -31.48
CA GLY A 40 5.40 -9.67 -31.61
C GLY A 40 4.90 -10.52 -30.43
N HIS A 41 4.26 -9.90 -29.43
CA HIS A 41 3.44 -10.67 -28.48
C HIS A 41 2.09 -10.95 -29.16
N ASP A 42 2.03 -12.07 -29.90
CA ASP A 42 0.77 -12.62 -30.42
C ASP A 42 -0.23 -12.78 -29.25
N HIS A 43 -1.51 -12.55 -29.56
CA HIS A 43 -2.67 -12.62 -28.66
C HIS A 43 -2.41 -13.51 -27.44
N VAL A 44 -2.10 -12.87 -26.30
CA VAL A 44 -1.91 -13.59 -25.04
C VAL A 44 -3.21 -14.32 -24.77
N SER A 45 -3.21 -15.64 -24.95
CA SER A 45 -4.43 -16.42 -24.74
C SER A 45 -4.80 -16.31 -23.26
N VAL A 46 -6.10 -16.26 -22.98
CA VAL A 46 -6.60 -16.13 -21.61
C VAL A 46 -6.03 -17.25 -20.72
N GLU A 47 -5.82 -18.43 -21.29
CA GLU A 47 -5.23 -19.59 -20.62
C GLU A 47 -3.79 -19.34 -20.16
N ASN A 48 -2.96 -18.71 -21.00
CA ASN A 48 -1.57 -18.39 -20.64
C ASN A 48 -1.52 -17.35 -19.50
N ILE A 49 -2.40 -16.35 -19.54
CA ILE A 49 -2.52 -15.35 -18.47
C ILE A 49 -2.93 -16.03 -17.15
N ILE A 50 -3.94 -16.90 -17.20
CA ILE A 50 -4.43 -17.63 -16.02
C ILE A 50 -3.32 -18.51 -15.43
N ALA A 51 -2.54 -19.19 -16.27
CA ALA A 51 -1.42 -20.01 -15.81
C ALA A 51 -0.35 -19.18 -15.08
N VAL A 52 0.05 -18.04 -15.66
CA VAL A 52 1.01 -17.12 -15.04
C VAL A 52 0.45 -16.53 -13.74
N LEU A 53 -0.83 -16.16 -13.71
CA LEU A 53 -1.50 -15.65 -12.51
C LEU A 53 -1.48 -16.68 -11.36
N HIS A 54 -1.80 -17.95 -11.64
CA HIS A 54 -1.75 -19.00 -10.62
C HIS A 54 -0.32 -19.24 -10.13
N HIS A 55 0.65 -19.30 -11.03
CA HIS A 55 2.06 -19.43 -10.66
C HIS A 55 2.55 -18.26 -9.79
N ASN A 56 2.17 -17.03 -10.16
CA ASN A 56 2.47 -15.83 -9.38
C ASN A 56 1.79 -15.85 -8.01
N ALA A 57 0.55 -16.36 -7.91
CA ALA A 57 -0.15 -16.49 -6.63
C ALA A 57 0.56 -17.45 -5.68
N ASP A 58 1.04 -18.60 -6.17
CA ASP A 58 1.80 -19.56 -5.36
C ASP A 58 3.15 -18.99 -4.92
N THR A 59 3.83 -18.29 -5.82
CA THR A 59 5.09 -17.59 -5.52
C THR A 59 4.89 -16.51 -4.47
N ALA A 60 3.82 -15.72 -4.58
CA ALA A 60 3.47 -14.68 -3.60
C ALA A 60 3.17 -15.29 -2.22
N ARG A 61 2.42 -16.41 -2.15
CA ARG A 61 2.18 -17.12 -0.88
C ARG A 61 3.49 -17.61 -0.24
N ALA A 62 4.40 -18.15 -1.05
CA ALA A 62 5.71 -18.59 -0.57
C ALA A 62 6.56 -17.41 -0.09
N LEU A 63 6.53 -16.28 -0.81
CA LEU A 63 7.22 -15.05 -0.42
C LEU A 63 6.73 -14.55 0.95
N VAL A 64 5.42 -14.41 1.13
CA VAL A 64 4.83 -13.96 2.41
C VAL A 64 5.28 -14.85 3.56
N ARG A 65 5.21 -16.18 3.40
CA ARG A 65 5.66 -17.15 4.42
C ARG A 65 7.13 -16.99 4.79
N ARG A 66 7.98 -16.58 3.84
CA ARG A 66 9.43 -16.39 4.06
C ARG A 66 9.78 -15.02 4.62
N VAL A 67 9.03 -13.98 4.25
CA VAL A 67 9.31 -12.59 4.61
C VAL A 67 8.75 -12.25 5.98
N VAL A 68 7.50 -12.63 6.29
CA VAL A 68 6.84 -12.25 7.54
C VAL A 68 7.66 -12.57 8.79
N PRO A 69 8.28 -13.77 8.94
CA PRO A 69 9.11 -14.07 10.12
C PRO A 69 10.41 -13.24 10.23
N ARG A 70 10.83 -12.60 9.14
CA ARG A 70 12.06 -11.79 9.07
C ARG A 70 11.78 -10.30 9.25
N LEU A 71 10.51 -9.89 9.21
CA LEU A 71 10.16 -8.51 9.45
C LEU A 71 10.48 -8.16 10.91
N PRO A 72 11.05 -6.97 11.17
CA PRO A 72 11.22 -6.52 12.54
C PRO A 72 9.83 -6.49 13.22
N GLY A 73 9.78 -6.91 14.49
CA GLY A 73 8.56 -6.87 15.30
C GLY A 73 8.08 -5.44 15.56
N ALA A 74 7.15 -5.30 16.51
CA ALA A 74 6.63 -3.99 16.89
C ALA A 74 7.76 -3.03 17.32
N GLY A 75 7.82 -1.85 16.71
CA GLY A 75 8.83 -0.82 16.98
C GLY A 75 8.69 0.36 16.01
N ILE A 76 9.37 1.46 16.31
CA ILE A 76 9.37 2.67 15.49
C ILE A 76 10.14 2.38 14.19
N CYS A 77 9.46 2.54 13.05
CA CYS A 77 10.09 2.45 11.75
C CYS A 77 11.17 3.54 11.61
N PRO A 78 12.44 3.20 11.30
CA PRO A 78 13.52 4.17 11.19
C PRO A 78 13.33 5.17 10.05
N HIS A 79 12.43 4.87 9.10
CA HIS A 79 12.08 5.74 7.98
C HIS A 79 10.91 6.69 8.26
N GLY A 80 10.39 6.70 9.48
CA GLY A 80 9.31 7.60 9.88
C GLY A 80 7.96 7.30 9.21
N CYS A 81 7.70 6.04 8.84
CA CYS A 81 6.39 5.68 8.28
C CYS A 81 5.27 5.84 9.32
N GLN A 82 5.59 5.58 10.60
CA GLN A 82 4.64 5.55 11.71
C GLN A 82 4.39 6.93 12.36
N ASN A 83 5.07 7.96 11.89
CA ASN A 83 4.92 9.33 12.36
C ASN A 83 4.69 10.32 11.20
N ALA A 84 4.24 9.80 10.06
CA ALA A 84 3.99 10.58 8.85
C ALA A 84 2.98 11.71 9.07
N LEU A 85 2.08 11.59 10.04
CA LEU A 85 1.05 12.59 10.32
C LEU A 85 1.48 13.70 11.28
N ASP A 86 2.66 13.63 11.92
CA ASP A 86 3.11 14.59 12.95
C ASP A 86 3.02 16.05 12.50
N HIS A 87 3.26 16.29 11.20
CA HIS A 87 3.22 17.63 10.59
C HIS A 87 2.31 17.71 9.37
N ALA A 88 1.49 16.69 9.10
CA ALA A 88 0.64 16.63 7.90
C ALA A 88 -0.77 17.18 8.14
N ILE A 89 -1.23 17.25 9.39
CA ILE A 89 -2.57 17.76 9.73
C ILE A 89 -2.52 19.28 9.89
N ILE A 90 -3.12 19.99 8.93
CA ILE A 90 -3.16 21.45 8.91
C ILE A 90 -4.34 21.99 9.74
N THR A 91 -5.43 21.23 9.87
CA THR A 91 -6.63 21.66 10.59
C THR A 91 -6.32 21.87 12.08
N ALA A 92 -6.45 23.12 12.53
CA ALA A 92 -6.21 23.51 13.92
C ALA A 92 -7.11 22.72 14.90
N PRO A 93 -6.62 22.34 16.10
CA PRO A 93 -7.36 21.49 17.03
C PRO A 93 -8.78 21.98 17.37
N ASP A 94 -8.95 23.28 17.58
CA ASP A 94 -10.22 23.95 17.91
C ASP A 94 -11.23 23.98 16.75
N ARG A 95 -10.79 23.66 15.52
CA ARG A 95 -11.61 23.66 14.30
C ARG A 95 -12.01 22.25 13.84
N ARG A 96 -11.66 21.20 14.60
CA ARG A 96 -11.93 19.81 14.24
C ARG A 96 -13.32 19.40 14.69
N ASP A 97 -14.14 18.92 13.75
CA ASP A 97 -15.45 18.35 14.06
C ASP A 97 -15.29 17.02 14.83
N PRO A 98 -15.85 16.89 16.05
CA PRO A 98 -15.75 15.66 16.85
C PRO A 98 -16.27 14.41 16.14
N VAL A 99 -17.30 14.52 15.30
CA VAL A 99 -17.87 13.40 14.54
C VAL A 99 -16.87 12.91 13.50
N LEU A 100 -16.19 13.82 12.81
CA LEU A 100 -15.17 13.49 11.82
C LEU A 100 -13.91 12.91 12.47
N VAL A 101 -13.48 13.46 13.61
CA VAL A 101 -12.36 12.90 14.38
C VAL A 101 -12.65 11.46 14.78
N ARG A 102 -13.85 11.18 15.30
CA ARG A 102 -14.26 9.82 15.65
C ARG A 102 -14.28 8.88 14.44
N LYS A 103 -14.73 9.36 13.28
CA LYS A 103 -14.71 8.58 12.03
C LYS A 103 -13.28 8.22 11.60
N LEU A 104 -12.31 9.10 11.85
CA LEU A 104 -10.90 8.92 11.48
C LEU A 104 -10.07 8.17 12.52
N ALA A 105 -10.66 7.74 13.64
CA ALA A 105 -9.93 7.11 14.75
C ALA A 105 -9.10 5.89 14.32
N ALA A 106 -9.57 5.10 13.35
CA ALA A 106 -8.84 3.92 12.86
C ALA A 106 -7.64 4.26 11.96
N VAL A 107 -7.59 5.46 11.38
CA VAL A 107 -6.57 5.88 10.40
C VAL A 107 -5.60 6.87 11.04
N ALA A 108 -6.10 7.95 11.64
CA ALA A 108 -5.31 9.05 12.19
C ALA A 108 -5.47 9.19 13.71
N GLY A 109 -5.90 8.12 14.39
CA GLY A 109 -6.24 8.13 15.82
C GLY A 109 -5.10 8.60 16.72
N ARG A 110 -3.84 8.29 16.38
CA ARG A 110 -2.67 8.74 17.15
C ARG A 110 -2.56 10.27 17.25
N VAL A 111 -2.83 10.97 16.15
CA VAL A 111 -2.65 12.44 16.06
C VAL A 111 -3.94 13.20 16.32
N LEU A 112 -5.10 12.60 16.04
CA LEU A 112 -6.40 13.25 16.20
C LEU A 112 -7.11 12.88 17.51
N GLY A 113 -6.77 11.76 18.14
CA GLY A 113 -7.44 11.22 19.32
C GLY A 113 -7.06 11.88 20.64
N GLY A 114 -6.78 13.19 20.65
CA GLY A 114 -6.55 13.94 21.88
C GLY A 114 -7.67 13.70 22.89
N GLU A 115 -7.27 13.23 24.07
CA GLU A 115 -8.02 13.00 25.31
C GLU A 115 -9.55 12.94 25.18
N LEU A 116 -10.06 11.72 25.02
CA LEU A 116 -11.41 11.40 25.50
C LEU A 116 -11.32 11.33 27.04
N GLU A 117 -11.49 12.47 27.72
CA GLU A 117 -12.07 12.49 29.07
C GLU A 117 -13.56 12.14 29.02
#